data_AF-A0A7M5XL48-F1
#
_entry.id   AF-A0A7M5XL48-F1
#
_cell.length_a   1.000
_cell.length_b   1.000
_cell.length_c   1.000
_cell.angle_alpha   90.00
_cell.angle_beta   90.00
_cell.angle_gamma   90.00
#
_symmetry.space_group_name_H-M   'P 1'
#
loop_
_entity.id
_entity.type
_entity.pdbx_description
1 polymer ?
#
loop_
_entity_poly.entity_id
_entity_poly.type
_entity_poly.pdbx_seq_one_letter_code
_entity_poly.pdbx_strand_id
1 'polypeptide(L)'
;IASNVNSFQDTFASENEEDTVPYEEATTTNQRLLDVLNIKLLSKHKKKKKNNSKSWSQRVNALEEKWEEYREEIFAAVVRSYNYNGICQSCKMNKIAVKCDECFTKMLCNQCDKQIHETLTLHNRTSIIDGYKRILMPSELIEDNDVSK
;
A
#
# COMPACT_ATOMS: atom_id res chain seq x y z
N ILE A 1 -43.02 -21.07 43.96
CA ILE A 1 -43.82 -22.29 43.72
C ILE A 1 -43.65 -22.63 42.26
N ALA A 2 -43.01 -23.77 41.99
CA ALA A 2 -42.76 -24.29 40.66
C ALA A 2 -44.00 -25.02 40.14
N SER A 3 -44.32 -24.85 38.86
CA SER A 3 -45.25 -25.64 38.04
C SER A 3 -45.39 -24.92 36.69
N ASN A 4 -45.39 -25.52 35.51
CA ASN A 4 -45.45 -26.92 35.13
C ASN A 4 -44.99 -27.06 33.66
N VAL A 5 -44.82 -28.33 33.29
CA VAL A 5 -44.13 -28.92 32.14
C VAL A 5 -45.08 -29.15 30.96
N ASN A 6 -44.48 -29.31 29.77
CA ASN A 6 -44.98 -30.03 28.58
C ASN A 6 -46.12 -29.39 27.77
N SER A 7 -46.31 -29.65 26.48
CA SER A 7 -45.61 -30.35 25.39
C SER A 7 -46.66 -30.34 24.28
N PHE A 8 -46.32 -29.94 23.06
CA PHE A 8 -47.09 -30.39 21.90
C PHE A 8 -46.16 -30.38 20.68
N GLN A 9 -45.72 -31.57 20.30
CA GLN A 9 -45.12 -31.86 19.01
C GLN A 9 -46.20 -32.31 18.03
N ASP A 10 -45.81 -32.20 16.75
CA ASP A 10 -46.33 -32.87 15.56
C ASP A 10 -47.53 -32.20 14.88
N THR A 11 -47.57 -32.01 13.56
CA THR A 11 -46.72 -32.39 12.41
C THR A 11 -47.30 -31.64 11.19
N PHE A 12 -46.50 -31.36 10.15
CA PHE A 12 -46.72 -31.88 8.79
C PHE A 12 -45.90 -31.08 7.77
N ALA A 13 -45.22 -31.83 6.91
CA ALA A 13 -44.24 -31.37 5.94
C ALA A 13 -44.84 -30.51 4.81
N SER A 14 -44.03 -29.60 4.30
CA SER A 14 -44.05 -29.21 2.89
C SER A 14 -42.60 -29.00 2.48
N GLU A 15 -42.10 -30.00 1.76
CA GLU A 15 -40.84 -30.01 1.05
C GLU A 15 -40.78 -28.81 0.09
N ASN A 16 -39.67 -28.07 0.10
CA ASN A 16 -39.24 -27.30 -1.06
C ASN A 16 -37.79 -27.69 -1.30
N GLU A 17 -37.59 -28.54 -2.30
CA GLU A 17 -36.32 -28.83 -2.94
C GLU A 17 -35.72 -27.52 -3.47
N GLU A 18 -34.63 -27.05 -2.86
CA GLU A 18 -33.71 -26.15 -3.55
C GLU A 18 -32.59 -26.99 -4.17
N ASP A 19 -32.68 -27.13 -5.49
CA ASP A 19 -31.69 -27.74 -6.36
C ASP A 19 -30.28 -27.20 -6.09
N THR A 20 -29.47 -27.95 -5.34
CA THR A 20 -28.02 -27.73 -5.28
C THR A 20 -27.39 -28.18 -6.59
N VAL A 21 -27.22 -27.24 -7.52
CA VAL A 21 -26.41 -27.44 -8.72
C VAL A 21 -24.95 -27.69 -8.31
N PRO A 22 -24.28 -28.77 -8.76
CA PRO A 22 -22.92 -29.09 -8.32
C PRO A 22 -21.89 -28.03 -8.76
N TYR A 23 -21.25 -27.39 -7.78
CA TYR A 23 -20.17 -26.40 -7.93
C TYR A 23 -18.83 -26.98 -8.46
N GLU A 24 -18.80 -28.21 -8.97
CA GLU A 24 -17.55 -28.96 -9.19
C GLU A 24 -16.88 -28.76 -10.58
N GLU A 25 -17.57 -28.23 -11.59
CA GLU A 25 -16.98 -28.12 -12.95
C GLU A 25 -16.06 -26.88 -13.15
N ALA A 26 -16.25 -25.82 -12.37
CA ALA A 26 -15.48 -24.58 -12.50
C ALA A 26 -14.05 -24.71 -11.90
N THR A 27 -13.87 -25.57 -10.90
CA THR A 27 -12.58 -25.78 -10.23
C THR A 27 -11.61 -26.59 -11.08
N THR A 28 -12.10 -27.60 -11.81
CA THR A 28 -11.28 -28.44 -12.71
C THR A 28 -10.74 -27.65 -13.90
N THR A 29 -11.55 -26.72 -14.43
CA THR A 29 -11.19 -25.89 -15.57
C THR A 29 -10.11 -24.87 -15.21
N ASN A 30 -10.25 -24.23 -14.04
CA ASN A 30 -9.23 -23.31 -13.52
C ASN A 30 -7.92 -24.01 -13.18
N GLN A 31 -7.98 -25.22 -12.61
CA GLN A 31 -6.77 -26.00 -12.32
C GLN A 31 -6.00 -26.38 -13.60
N ARG A 32 -6.73 -26.83 -14.64
CA ARG A 32 -6.12 -27.14 -15.95
C ARG A 32 -5.49 -25.91 -16.62
N LEU A 33 -6.09 -24.73 -16.48
CA LEU A 33 -5.52 -23.49 -16.99
C LEU A 33 -4.22 -23.12 -16.28
N LEU A 34 -4.17 -23.28 -14.95
CA LEU A 34 -2.95 -23.08 -14.15
C LEU A 34 -1.84 -24.06 -14.54
N ASP A 35 -2.19 -25.32 -14.79
CA ASP A 35 -1.23 -26.35 -15.20
C ASP A 35 -0.65 -26.06 -16.59
N VAL A 36 -1.47 -25.64 -17.56
CA VAL A 36 -1.02 -25.25 -18.90
C VAL A 36 -0.14 -23.99 -18.86
N LEU A 37 -0.48 -23.01 -18.01
CA LEU A 37 0.34 -21.82 -17.76
C LEU A 37 1.70 -22.21 -17.17
N ASN A 38 1.71 -23.07 -16.16
CA ASN A 38 2.94 -23.56 -15.53
C ASN A 38 3.81 -24.31 -16.53
N ILE A 39 3.24 -25.19 -17.38
CA ILE A 39 4.01 -25.91 -18.41
C ILE A 39 4.60 -24.95 -19.46
N LYS A 40 3.83 -23.94 -19.91
CA LYS A 40 4.33 -22.90 -20.83
C LYS A 40 5.43 -22.03 -20.21
N LEU A 41 5.34 -21.72 -18.92
CA LEU A 41 6.37 -20.95 -18.22
C LEU A 41 7.64 -21.79 -18.01
N LEU A 42 7.50 -23.05 -17.60
CA LEU A 42 8.63 -23.96 -17.35
C LEU A 42 9.37 -24.35 -18.65
N SER A 43 8.65 -24.52 -19.76
CA SER A 43 9.24 -24.84 -21.07
C SER A 43 10.11 -23.72 -21.65
N LYS A 44 9.85 -22.45 -21.31
CA LYS A 44 10.70 -21.32 -21.73
C LYS A 44 12.07 -21.26 -21.03
N HIS A 45 12.27 -22.02 -19.95
CA HIS A 45 13.48 -21.97 -19.13
C HIS A 45 14.49 -23.11 -19.36
N LYS A 46 14.33 -23.98 -20.38
CA LYS A 46 15.34 -24.99 -20.75
C LYS A 46 16.51 -24.45 -21.58
N LYS A 47 16.89 -23.18 -21.40
CA LYS A 47 18.19 -22.69 -21.89
C LYS A 47 19.24 -23.21 -20.92
N LYS A 48 20.16 -24.08 -21.37
CA LYS A 48 21.36 -24.46 -20.60
C LYS A 48 22.00 -23.18 -20.06
N LYS A 49 21.91 -22.95 -18.75
CA LYS A 49 22.69 -21.90 -18.10
C LYS A 49 24.15 -22.23 -18.38
N LYS A 50 24.83 -21.43 -19.20
CA LYS A 50 26.29 -21.44 -19.22
C LYS A 50 26.70 -21.09 -17.79
N ASN A 51 27.34 -22.01 -17.09
CA ASN A 51 27.91 -21.75 -15.77
C ASN A 51 29.08 -20.79 -15.94
N ASN A 52 28.77 -19.51 -16.12
CA ASN A 52 29.72 -18.43 -15.92
C ASN A 52 29.74 -18.12 -14.42
N SER A 53 30.13 -19.12 -13.63
CA SER A 53 30.11 -19.06 -12.17
C SER A 53 31.24 -18.15 -11.71
N LYS A 54 30.98 -16.84 -11.76
CA LYS A 54 31.80 -15.86 -11.05
C LYS A 54 31.92 -16.30 -9.59
N SER A 55 33.11 -16.25 -9.04
CA SER A 55 33.30 -16.47 -7.61
C SER A 55 32.44 -15.47 -6.82
N TRP A 56 32.06 -15.83 -5.60
CA TRP A 56 31.30 -14.89 -4.75
C TRP A 56 32.01 -13.54 -4.62
N SER A 57 33.34 -13.55 -4.43
CA SER A 57 34.16 -12.34 -4.39
C SER A 57 34.06 -11.51 -5.68
N GLN A 58 34.11 -12.14 -6.85
CA GLN A 58 33.93 -11.43 -8.13
C GLN A 58 32.53 -10.79 -8.26
N ARG A 59 31.50 -11.40 -7.65
CA ARG A 59 30.15 -10.84 -7.65
C ARG A 59 30.02 -9.65 -6.70
N VAL A 60 30.66 -9.72 -5.53
CA VAL A 60 30.70 -8.63 -4.55
C VAL A 60 31.46 -7.43 -5.11
N ASN A 61 32.66 -7.64 -5.64
CA ASN A 61 33.45 -6.53 -6.20
C ASN A 61 32.72 -5.85 -7.37
N ALA A 62 32.08 -6.62 -8.25
CA ALA A 62 31.29 -6.07 -9.35
C ALA A 62 30.01 -5.34 -8.88
N LEU A 63 29.50 -5.67 -7.69
CA LEU A 63 28.38 -4.94 -7.08
C LEU A 63 28.88 -3.65 -6.44
N GLU A 64 30.00 -3.68 -5.73
CA GLU A 64 30.61 -2.50 -5.11
C GLU A 64 31.04 -1.46 -6.15
N GLU A 65 31.66 -1.89 -7.25
CA GLU A 65 32.06 -1.00 -8.36
C GLU A 65 30.85 -0.29 -8.96
N LYS A 66 29.76 -1.03 -9.23
CA LYS A 66 28.50 -0.46 -9.72
C LYS A 66 27.82 0.43 -8.69
N TRP A 67 27.85 0.04 -7.43
CA TRP A 67 27.30 0.85 -6.36
C TRP A 67 28.01 2.19 -6.31
N GLU A 68 29.34 2.21 -6.35
CA GLU A 68 30.13 3.45 -6.34
C GLU A 68 29.86 4.30 -7.59
N GLU A 69 29.73 3.68 -8.76
CA GLU A 69 29.35 4.35 -10.02
C GLU A 69 27.99 5.06 -9.92
N TYR A 70 26.96 4.38 -9.39
CA TYR A 70 25.60 4.93 -9.33
C TYR A 70 25.31 5.70 -8.05
N ARG A 71 26.19 5.66 -7.05
CA ARG A 71 25.93 6.21 -5.71
C ARG A 71 25.49 7.66 -5.81
N GLU A 72 26.27 8.49 -6.47
CA GLU A 72 25.98 9.92 -6.60
C GLU A 72 24.65 10.18 -7.31
N GLU A 73 24.35 9.42 -8.37
CA GLU A 73 23.10 9.55 -9.12
C GLU A 73 21.89 9.15 -8.28
N ILE A 74 21.99 8.04 -7.54
CA ILE A 74 20.95 7.57 -6.61
C ILE A 74 20.72 8.63 -5.53
N PHE A 75 21.78 9.15 -4.91
CA PHE A 75 21.65 10.20 -3.90
C PHE A 75 21.03 11.47 -4.49
N ALA A 76 21.47 11.91 -5.66
CA ALA A 76 20.94 13.08 -6.33
C ALA A 76 19.46 12.89 -6.71
N ALA A 77 19.07 11.71 -7.19
CA ALA A 77 17.68 11.38 -7.49
C ALA A 77 16.80 11.40 -6.23
N VAL A 78 17.29 10.82 -5.13
CA VAL A 78 16.62 10.85 -3.83
C VAL A 78 16.45 12.30 -3.35
N VAL A 79 17.51 13.11 -3.36
CA VAL A 79 17.43 14.53 -2.97
C VAL A 79 16.45 15.31 -3.85
N ARG A 80 16.48 15.11 -5.17
CA ARG A 80 15.53 15.74 -6.10
C ARG A 80 14.09 15.31 -5.83
N SER A 81 13.85 14.05 -5.45
CA SER A 81 12.52 13.57 -5.09
C SER A 81 11.97 14.23 -3.82
N TYR A 82 12.85 14.70 -2.94
CA TYR A 82 12.50 15.50 -1.77
C TYR A 82 12.45 17.00 -2.06
N ASN A 83 12.76 17.46 -3.29
CA ASN A 83 12.66 18.86 -3.64
C ASN A 83 11.19 19.24 -3.79
N TYR A 84 10.62 19.74 -2.70
CA TYR A 84 9.26 20.24 -2.68
C TYR A 84 9.21 21.49 -3.54
N ASN A 85 8.28 21.57 -4.49
CA ASN A 85 8.04 22.79 -5.29
C ASN A 85 7.54 23.98 -4.44
N GLY A 86 7.62 23.89 -3.11
CA GLY A 86 7.15 24.88 -2.14
C GLY A 86 5.63 25.01 -2.06
N ILE A 87 4.87 24.42 -2.99
CA ILE A 87 3.45 24.67 -3.19
C ILE A 87 2.61 23.40 -2.92
N CYS A 88 1.47 23.59 -2.26
CA CYS A 88 0.49 22.56 -1.93
C CYS A 88 0.10 21.71 -3.14
N GLN A 89 0.14 20.39 -3.00
CA GLN A 89 -0.21 19.45 -4.06
C GLN A 89 -1.71 19.35 -4.34
N SER A 90 -2.55 19.78 -3.39
CA SER A 90 -4.01 19.81 -3.56
C SER A 90 -4.45 21.08 -4.28
N CYS A 91 -4.25 22.26 -3.67
CA CYS A 91 -4.73 23.52 -4.26
C CYS A 91 -3.80 24.15 -5.30
N LYS A 92 -2.51 23.76 -5.37
CA LYS A 92 -1.51 24.35 -6.27
C LYS A 92 -1.30 25.86 -6.12
N MET A 93 -1.73 26.45 -5.00
CA MET A 93 -1.66 27.90 -4.76
C MET A 93 -0.82 28.25 -3.53
N ASN A 94 -1.13 27.63 -2.38
CA ASN A 94 -0.54 28.01 -1.09
C ASN A 94 0.75 27.25 -0.81
N LYS A 95 1.60 27.81 0.07
CA LYS A 95 2.84 27.17 0.52
C LYS A 95 2.55 25.86 1.26
N ILE A 96 3.43 24.88 1.11
CA ILE A 96 3.38 23.62 1.88
C ILE A 96 3.67 23.92 3.34
N ALA A 97 2.86 23.34 4.22
CA ALA A 97 3.04 23.41 5.67
C ALA A 97 2.93 22.03 6.34
N VAL A 98 2.24 21.07 5.72
CA VAL A 98 2.06 19.71 6.25
C VAL A 98 2.45 18.67 5.21
N LYS A 99 3.14 17.63 5.66
CA LYS A 99 3.35 16.39 4.93
C LYS A 99 2.55 15.26 5.58
N CYS A 100 1.79 14.51 4.78
CA CYS A 100 1.17 13.26 5.19
C CYS A 100 1.77 12.12 4.36
N ASP A 101 2.22 11.05 5.00
CA ASP A 101 2.86 9.93 4.31
C ASP A 101 1.88 8.92 3.70
N GLU A 102 0.64 8.95 4.17
CA GLU A 102 -0.45 8.03 3.79
C GLU A 102 -1.39 8.60 2.72
N CYS A 103 -1.52 9.93 2.64
CA CYS A 103 -2.33 10.59 1.63
C CYS A 103 -1.72 10.46 0.22
N PHE A 104 -2.59 10.41 -0.79
CA PHE A 104 -2.15 10.50 -2.19
C PHE A 104 -1.49 11.86 -2.47
N THR A 105 -2.11 12.95 -2.02
CA THR A 105 -1.51 14.29 -1.99
C THR A 105 -0.73 14.46 -0.70
N LYS A 106 0.56 14.12 -0.75
CA LYS A 106 1.43 14.10 0.44
C LYS A 106 1.76 15.48 0.99
N MET A 107 1.81 16.52 0.16
CA MET A 107 2.23 17.87 0.58
C MET A 107 1.05 18.83 0.53
N LEU A 108 0.66 19.37 1.68
CA LEU A 108 -0.54 20.16 1.86
C LEU A 108 -0.22 21.52 2.50
N CYS A 109 -0.99 22.54 2.17
CA CYS A 109 -1.08 23.75 2.99
C CYS A 109 -2.02 23.49 4.19
N ASN A 110 -2.01 24.38 5.18
CA ASN A 110 -2.84 24.28 6.39
C ASN A 110 -4.32 24.05 6.07
N GLN A 111 -4.87 24.79 5.11
CA GLN A 111 -6.28 24.68 4.75
C GLN A 111 -6.63 23.32 4.12
N CYS A 112 -5.80 22.84 3.19
CA CYS A 112 -6.03 21.53 2.57
C CYS A 112 -5.77 20.38 3.55
N ASP A 113 -4.81 20.54 4.47
CA ASP A 113 -4.59 19.58 5.55
C ASP A 113 -5.83 19.43 6.42
N LYS A 114 -6.41 20.55 6.88
CA LYS A 114 -7.62 20.57 7.69
C LYS A 114 -8.78 19.87 6.98
N GLN A 115 -9.05 20.21 5.71
CA GLN A 115 -10.15 19.61 4.95
C GLN A 115 -10.03 18.08 4.79
N ILE A 116 -8.82 17.58 4.56
CA ILE A 116 -8.59 16.15 4.35
C ILE A 116 -8.60 15.42 5.70
N HIS A 117 -7.87 15.94 6.68
CA HIS A 117 -7.60 15.25 7.95
C HIS A 117 -8.63 15.55 9.04
N GLU A 118 -9.65 16.36 8.78
CA GLU A 118 -10.90 16.35 9.55
C GLU A 118 -11.57 14.96 9.51
N THR A 119 -11.45 14.24 8.39
CA THR A 119 -12.03 12.89 8.24
C THR A 119 -11.01 11.77 8.41
N LEU A 120 -9.73 12.06 8.13
CA LEU A 120 -8.63 11.09 8.16
C LEU A 120 -7.64 11.39 9.30
N THR A 121 -8.15 11.53 10.53
CA THR A 121 -7.38 12.03 11.69
C THR A 121 -6.21 11.13 12.10
N LEU A 122 -6.26 9.83 11.80
CA LEU A 122 -5.25 8.85 12.22
C LEU A 122 -4.03 8.77 11.29
N HIS A 123 -4.02 9.53 10.20
CA HIS A 123 -2.85 9.57 9.33
C HIS A 123 -1.65 10.19 10.02
N ASN A 124 -0.46 9.66 9.73
CA ASN A 124 0.80 10.21 10.18
C ASN A 124 1.12 11.50 9.42
N ARG A 125 0.95 12.62 10.13
CA ARG A 125 1.18 13.97 9.63
C ARG A 125 2.43 14.57 10.26
N THR A 126 3.16 15.36 9.49
CA THR A 126 4.37 16.06 9.90
C THR A 126 4.29 17.51 9.44
N SER A 127 4.46 18.46 10.35
CA SER A 127 4.61 19.87 9.99
C SER A 127 5.97 20.12 9.34
N ILE A 128 5.99 21.04 8.39
CA ILE A 128 7.20 21.54 7.72
C ILE A 128 7.13 23.06 7.77
N ILE A 129 7.63 23.64 8.86
CA ILE A 129 7.64 25.09 9.12
C ILE A 129 9.09 25.51 9.28
N ASP A 130 9.51 26.52 8.51
CA ASP A 130 10.87 27.10 8.54
C ASP A 130 12.02 26.08 8.48
N GLY A 131 11.81 24.99 7.74
CA GLY A 131 12.78 23.90 7.57
C GLY A 131 12.81 22.90 8.72
N TYR A 132 12.07 23.14 9.81
CA TYR A 132 11.89 22.21 10.90
C TYR A 132 10.75 21.24 10.62
N LYS A 133 10.97 19.96 10.97
CA LYS A 133 9.99 18.89 10.85
C LYS A 133 9.55 18.41 12.22
N ARG A 134 8.24 18.35 12.46
CA ARG A 134 7.68 17.81 13.70
C ARG A 134 6.45 16.97 13.40
N ILE A 135 6.31 15.84 14.10
CA ILE A 135 5.12 14.99 14.00
C ILE A 135 3.92 15.74 14.62
N LEU A 136 2.79 15.71 13.92
CA LEU A 136 1.51 16.26 14.40
C LEU A 136 0.67 15.16 15.04
N MET A 137 0.03 15.48 16.15
CA MET A 137 -0.94 14.59 16.77
C MET A 137 -2.24 14.49 15.93
N PRO A 138 -3.07 13.44 16.09
CA PRO A 138 -4.29 13.26 15.30
C PRO A 138 -5.25 14.45 15.31
N SER A 139 -5.38 15.14 16.44
CA SER A 139 -6.27 16.29 16.63
C SER A 139 -5.56 17.64 16.48
N GLU A 140 -4.27 17.64 16.18
CA GLU A 140 -3.49 18.87 16.08
C GLU A 140 -3.67 19.52 14.71
N LEU A 141 -3.84 20.83 14.69
CA LEU A 141 -3.96 21.63 13.48
C LEU A 141 -2.90 22.74 13.50
N ILE A 142 -2.37 23.07 12.33
CA ILE A 142 -1.44 24.19 12.16
C ILE A 142 -2.25 25.42 11.78
N GLU A 143 -2.05 26.52 12.50
CA GLU A 143 -2.64 27.82 12.16
C GLU A 143 -1.70 28.61 11.23
N ASP A 144 -2.26 29.51 10.41
CA ASP A 144 -1.50 30.29 9.42
C ASP A 144 -0.46 31.25 10.05
N ASN A 145 -0.59 31.55 11.34
CA ASN A 145 0.34 32.42 12.06
C ASN A 145 1.73 31.80 12.27
N ASP A 146 1.85 30.47 12.17
CA ASP A 146 3.12 29.79 12.42
C ASP A 146 4.06 29.79 11.21
N VAL A 147 3.64 30.29 10.04
CA VAL A 147 4.44 30.28 8.80
C VAL A 147 5.18 31.61 8.56
N SER A 148 5.09 32.57 9.49
CA SER A 148 5.50 33.98 9.29
C SER A 148 6.53 34.53 10.28
N LYS A 149 7.45 33.71 10.82
CA LYS A 149 8.55 34.23 11.67
C LYS A 149 9.92 34.04 11.05
#